data_AF-A0A424HX48-F1
#
_entry.id   AF-A0A424HX48-F1
#
_cell.length_a   1.000
_cell.length_b   1.000
_cell.length_c   1.000
_cell.angle_alpha   90.00
_cell.angle_beta   90.00
_cell.angle_gamma   90.00
#
_symmetry.space_group_name_H-M   'P 1'
#
loop_
_entity.id
_entity.type
_entity.pdbx_description
1 polymer ?
#
loop_
_entity_poly.entity_id
_entity_poly.type
_entity_poly.pdbx_seq_one_letter_code
_entity_poly.pdbx_strand_id
1 'polypeptide(L)'
;MIPNKKWLNKFKQWQIGECDDANISLLLKRSKRLGIDSKLIQDCLAEINPLISKEYLDPELLPIQLLIKPNQWDPAKSGINWMALQNHHKSIKIKQQLIASGLLNEILDGKQQLYEDLPAIPIKAYQDGLKKRCRLRCKQNNWSIFEHLVNEGWNEFKCKKEVALGFDRYNYLERPALNKKSFLDQGLKQLLVVVGGNEDRAREMSLGGGWNYYLNIEANSRGLYDLKLQSKNYDLVSLVSYTDELREDSKQIIAEINWEQPTTCMITSDEALCWNKKKFKLNSNRQNKGYITPFRLLTRCCVGG
;
A
#
# COMPACT_ATOMS: atom_id res chain seq x y z
N MET A 1 14.86 -26.20 33.54
CA MET A 1 13.87 -26.72 32.57
C MET A 1 14.10 -26.01 31.23
N ILE A 2 14.26 -26.74 30.13
CA ILE A 2 14.51 -26.17 28.78
C ILE A 2 13.31 -25.28 28.39
N PRO A 3 13.50 -24.03 27.91
CA PRO A 3 12.42 -23.08 27.62
C PRO A 3 11.26 -23.66 26.79
N ASN A 4 11.58 -24.40 25.73
CA ASN A 4 10.61 -25.06 24.86
C ASN A 4 9.78 -26.13 25.59
N LYS A 5 10.39 -26.90 26.51
CA LYS A 5 9.67 -27.90 27.32
C LYS A 5 8.71 -27.22 28.30
N LYS A 6 9.13 -26.08 28.88
CA LYS A 6 8.27 -25.28 29.76
C LYS A 6 7.07 -24.72 29.01
N TRP A 7 7.29 -24.18 27.80
CA TRP A 7 6.22 -23.71 26.92
C TRP A 7 5.21 -24.81 26.63
N LEU A 8 5.66 -25.95 26.09
CA LEU A 8 4.79 -27.07 25.74
C LEU A 8 3.96 -27.58 26.91
N ASN A 9 4.57 -27.75 28.08
CA ASN A 9 3.86 -28.21 29.27
C ASN A 9 2.78 -27.20 29.68
N LYS A 10 3.15 -25.91 29.77
CA LYS A 10 2.19 -24.86 30.16
C LYS A 10 1.07 -24.67 29.14
N PHE A 11 1.38 -24.74 27.85
CA PHE A 11 0.39 -24.64 26.78
C PHE A 11 -0.63 -25.78 26.85
N LYS A 12 -0.18 -27.03 27.05
CA LYS A 12 -1.07 -28.18 27.25
C LYS A 12 -1.93 -28.05 28.50
N GLN A 13 -1.33 -27.66 29.63
CA GLN A 13 -2.06 -27.40 30.88
C GLN A 13 -3.15 -26.32 30.69
N TRP A 14 -2.84 -25.27 29.94
CA TRP A 14 -3.80 -24.21 29.62
C TRP A 14 -4.94 -24.72 28.72
N GLN A 15 -4.65 -25.52 27.68
CA GLN A 15 -5.68 -26.10 26.82
C GLN A 15 -6.69 -26.96 27.59
N ILE A 16 -6.26 -27.66 28.64
CA ILE A 16 -7.15 -28.49 29.49
C ILE A 16 -7.74 -27.73 30.69
N GLY A 17 -7.48 -26.42 30.81
CA GLY A 17 -8.05 -25.56 31.87
C GLY A 17 -7.33 -25.59 33.22
N GLU A 18 -6.16 -26.23 33.32
CA GLU A 18 -5.33 -26.28 34.53
C GLU A 18 -4.45 -25.02 34.73
N CYS A 19 -4.42 -24.13 33.73
CA CYS A 19 -3.65 -22.90 33.77
C CYS A 19 -4.50 -21.75 33.22
N ASP A 20 -4.38 -20.55 33.80
CA ASP A 20 -5.12 -19.37 33.36
C ASP A 20 -4.55 -18.72 32.09
N ASP A 21 -5.36 -17.88 31.44
CA ASP A 21 -4.93 -17.11 30.27
C ASP A 21 -3.79 -16.14 30.57
N ALA A 22 -3.72 -15.64 31.81
CA ALA A 22 -2.72 -14.67 32.23
C ALA A 22 -1.30 -15.25 32.17
N ASN A 23 -1.14 -16.50 32.56
CA ASN A 23 0.13 -17.22 32.49
C ASN A 23 0.60 -17.42 31.05
N ILE A 24 -0.29 -17.88 30.16
CA ILE A 24 0.06 -18.03 28.73
C ILE A 24 0.35 -16.68 28.09
N SER A 25 -0.46 -15.66 28.38
CA SER A 25 -0.23 -14.30 27.91
C SER A 25 1.15 -13.78 28.32
N LEU A 26 1.56 -14.03 29.57
CA LEU A 26 2.86 -13.61 30.09
C LEU A 26 4.02 -14.38 29.45
N LEU A 27 3.85 -15.67 29.16
CA LEU A 27 4.83 -16.47 28.43
C LEU A 27 4.98 -16.00 26.98
N LEU A 28 3.87 -15.73 26.28
CA LEU A 28 3.88 -15.20 24.92
C LEU A 28 4.60 -13.85 24.85
N LYS A 29 4.28 -12.91 25.75
CA LYS A 29 4.97 -11.59 25.85
C LYS A 29 6.48 -11.71 26.04
N ARG A 30 6.92 -12.75 26.76
CA ARG A 30 8.32 -12.93 27.14
C ARG A 30 9.04 -13.97 26.27
N SER A 31 8.37 -14.57 25.29
CA SER A 31 8.85 -15.70 24.49
C SER A 31 10.27 -15.50 23.95
N LYS A 32 10.49 -14.38 23.27
CA LYS A 32 11.80 -13.99 22.71
C LYS A 32 12.88 -13.81 23.79
N ARG A 33 12.54 -13.17 24.91
CA ARG A 33 13.46 -13.01 26.05
C ARG A 33 13.79 -14.34 26.73
N LEU A 34 12.83 -15.27 26.74
CA LEU A 34 12.99 -16.60 27.33
C LEU A 34 13.66 -17.59 26.37
N GLY A 35 13.91 -17.21 25.11
CA GLY A 35 14.48 -18.08 24.10
C GLY A 35 13.56 -19.24 23.71
N ILE A 36 12.24 -19.03 23.75
CA ILE A 36 11.27 -20.00 23.24
C ILE A 36 11.26 -19.89 21.70
N ASP A 37 11.37 -21.03 21.02
CA ASP A 37 11.35 -21.08 19.55
C ASP A 37 10.02 -20.54 19.00
N SER A 38 10.09 -19.59 18.07
CA SER A 38 8.91 -18.99 17.44
C SER A 38 8.14 -19.98 16.58
N LYS A 39 8.83 -20.93 15.90
CA LYS A 39 8.15 -21.97 15.12
C LYS A 39 7.32 -22.88 16.01
N LEU A 40 7.87 -23.24 17.17
CA LEU A 40 7.16 -24.04 18.17
C LEU A 40 5.90 -23.33 18.68
N ILE A 41 5.98 -22.02 18.95
CA ILE A 41 4.82 -21.22 19.34
C ILE A 41 3.77 -21.21 18.22
N GLN A 42 4.19 -20.94 16.99
CA GLN A 42 3.30 -20.92 15.82
C GLN A 42 2.61 -22.27 15.60
N ASP A 43 3.33 -23.39 15.75
CA ASP A 43 2.77 -24.74 15.67
C ASP A 43 1.67 -24.96 16.71
N CYS A 44 1.96 -24.68 17.98
CA CYS A 44 0.98 -24.81 19.06
C CYS A 44 -0.24 -23.90 18.84
N LEU A 45 -0.03 -22.65 18.43
CA LEU A 45 -1.11 -21.70 18.23
C LEU A 45 -1.95 -22.02 16.98
N ALA A 46 -1.39 -22.68 15.96
CA ALA A 46 -2.11 -23.07 14.76
C ALA A 46 -3.23 -24.08 15.06
N GLU A 47 -3.05 -24.94 16.06
CA GLU A 47 -4.07 -25.91 16.50
C GLU A 47 -5.37 -25.22 16.95
N ILE A 48 -5.26 -24.03 17.56
CA ILE A 48 -6.39 -23.26 18.07
C ILE A 48 -6.81 -22.09 17.15
N ASN A 49 -6.00 -21.77 16.14
CA ASN A 49 -6.24 -20.70 15.16
C ASN A 49 -6.21 -21.23 13.71
N PRO A 50 -7.09 -22.16 13.31
CA PRO A 50 -7.01 -22.80 11.99
C PRO A 50 -7.26 -21.84 10.81
N LEU A 51 -7.85 -20.68 11.07
CA LEU A 51 -8.23 -19.70 10.03
C LEU A 51 -7.20 -18.58 9.83
N ILE A 52 -6.15 -18.52 10.65
CA ILE A 52 -5.08 -17.54 10.52
C ILE A 52 -3.83 -18.27 10.05
N SER A 53 -3.17 -17.76 9.02
CA SER A 53 -1.97 -18.42 8.49
C SER A 53 -0.89 -18.52 9.58
N LYS A 54 -0.27 -19.70 9.69
CA LYS A 54 0.65 -20.08 10.78
C LYS A 54 1.78 -19.05 10.96
N GLU A 55 2.29 -18.50 9.87
CA GLU A 55 3.39 -17.56 9.85
C GLU A 55 3.08 -16.19 10.48
N TYR A 56 1.81 -15.91 10.77
CA TYR A 56 1.35 -14.71 11.48
C TYR A 56 1.07 -14.95 12.96
N LEU A 57 1.07 -16.20 13.42
CA LEU A 57 0.80 -16.58 14.81
C LEU A 57 2.01 -16.30 15.72
N ASP A 58 2.42 -15.04 15.76
CA ASP A 58 3.56 -14.53 16.51
C ASP A 58 3.09 -13.39 17.45
N PRO A 59 3.44 -13.43 18.75
CA PRO A 59 3.07 -12.38 19.70
C PRO A 59 3.69 -11.01 19.41
N GLU A 60 4.77 -10.93 18.60
CA GLU A 60 5.26 -9.64 18.11
C GLU A 60 4.36 -9.09 16.99
N LEU A 61 3.71 -9.95 16.18
CA LEU A 61 2.91 -9.52 15.03
C LEU A 61 1.45 -9.24 15.36
N LEU A 62 0.80 -10.13 16.13
CA LEU A 62 -0.64 -10.10 16.40
C LEU A 62 -0.97 -9.88 17.89
N PRO A 63 -2.16 -9.32 18.20
CA PRO A 63 -2.63 -9.18 19.57
C PRO A 63 -2.68 -10.51 20.31
N ILE A 64 -2.23 -10.53 21.57
CA ILE A 64 -2.22 -11.77 22.37
C ILE A 64 -3.63 -12.33 22.58
N GLN A 65 -4.63 -11.47 22.76
CA GLN A 65 -6.01 -11.92 22.90
C GLN A 65 -6.49 -12.68 21.65
N LEU A 66 -6.07 -12.24 20.47
CA LEU A 66 -6.36 -12.94 19.21
C LEU A 66 -5.68 -14.30 19.18
N LEU A 67 -4.41 -14.39 19.58
CA LEU A 67 -3.65 -15.65 19.57
C LEU A 67 -4.22 -16.70 20.53
N ILE A 68 -4.67 -16.29 21.71
CA ILE A 68 -5.13 -17.20 22.76
C ILE A 68 -6.62 -17.54 22.60
N LYS A 69 -7.45 -16.55 22.21
CA LYS A 69 -8.92 -16.69 22.13
C LYS A 69 -9.49 -16.00 20.89
N PRO A 70 -9.28 -16.54 19.68
CA PRO A 70 -9.71 -15.91 18.43
C PRO A 70 -11.23 -15.65 18.39
N ASN A 71 -12.03 -16.58 18.91
CA ASN A 71 -13.50 -16.47 18.91
C ASN A 71 -14.03 -15.40 19.88
N GLN A 72 -13.23 -15.00 20.88
CA GLN A 72 -13.58 -13.98 21.87
C GLN A 72 -12.78 -12.69 21.67
N TRP A 73 -11.95 -12.63 20.63
CA TRP A 73 -11.20 -11.43 20.31
C TRP A 73 -12.14 -10.32 19.86
N ASP A 74 -11.96 -9.14 20.47
CA ASP A 74 -12.66 -7.93 20.05
C ASP A 74 -11.67 -7.04 19.27
N PRO A 75 -11.78 -6.97 17.93
CA PRO A 75 -11.00 -6.07 17.09
C PRO A 75 -10.93 -4.63 17.60
N ALA A 76 -12.02 -4.11 18.18
CA ALA A 76 -12.08 -2.74 18.67
C ALA A 76 -11.18 -2.52 19.89
N LYS A 77 -11.02 -3.54 20.75
CA LYS A 77 -10.11 -3.46 21.91
C LYS A 77 -8.64 -3.45 21.50
N SER A 78 -8.33 -4.03 20.34
CA SER A 78 -7.00 -3.92 19.72
C SER A 78 -6.80 -2.59 18.98
N GLY A 79 -7.79 -1.70 18.97
CA GLY A 79 -7.74 -0.39 18.35
C GLY A 79 -8.20 -0.33 16.90
N ILE A 80 -8.75 -1.42 16.35
CA ILE A 80 -9.33 -1.38 15.01
C ILE A 80 -10.51 -0.42 15.01
N ASN A 81 -10.42 0.62 14.18
CA ASN A 81 -11.55 1.47 13.87
C ASN A 81 -12.55 0.70 12.99
N TRP A 82 -13.62 0.22 13.61
CA TRP A 82 -14.62 -0.62 12.96
C TRP A 82 -15.37 0.11 11.84
N MET A 83 -15.67 1.40 12.02
CA MET A 83 -16.36 2.19 11.01
C MET A 83 -15.51 2.36 9.74
N ALA A 84 -14.22 2.68 9.90
CA ALA A 84 -13.29 2.78 8.78
C ALA A 84 -13.12 1.43 8.06
N LEU A 85 -13.02 0.33 8.82
CA LEU A 85 -12.94 -1.02 8.26
C LEU A 85 -14.19 -1.35 7.43
N GLN A 86 -15.40 -1.13 7.95
CA GLN A 86 -16.65 -1.47 7.26
C GLN A 86 -16.93 -0.60 6.03
N ASN A 87 -16.54 0.67 6.08
CA ASN A 87 -16.69 1.58 4.95
C ASN A 87 -15.89 1.08 3.75
N HIS A 88 -14.68 0.58 4.01
CA HIS A 88 -13.82 0.02 2.97
C HIS A 88 -14.25 -1.41 2.59
N HIS A 89 -14.45 -2.28 3.57
CA HIS A 89 -14.81 -3.70 3.40
C HIS A 89 -16.30 -3.94 3.62
N LYS A 90 -17.12 -3.54 2.64
CA LYS A 90 -18.60 -3.57 2.76
C LYS A 90 -19.20 -4.95 3.02
N SER A 91 -18.47 -6.02 2.70
CA SER A 91 -18.86 -7.43 2.96
C SER A 91 -18.80 -7.79 4.45
N ILE A 92 -17.99 -7.07 5.24
CA ILE A 92 -17.80 -7.33 6.67
C ILE A 92 -18.86 -6.57 7.49
N LYS A 93 -19.80 -7.32 8.09
CA LYS A 93 -20.92 -6.78 8.88
C LYS A 93 -20.70 -6.91 10.38
N ILE A 94 -20.04 -7.97 10.82
CA ILE A 94 -19.77 -8.23 12.23
C ILE A 94 -18.29 -8.54 12.47
N LYS A 95 -17.80 -8.26 13.68
CA LYS A 95 -16.37 -8.35 14.05
C LYS A 95 -15.75 -9.73 13.79
N GLN A 96 -16.49 -10.80 14.06
CA GLN A 96 -16.04 -12.18 13.90
C GLN A 96 -15.76 -12.55 12.43
N GLN A 97 -16.38 -11.86 11.48
CA GLN A 97 -16.15 -12.10 10.06
C GLN A 97 -14.75 -11.69 9.62
N LEU A 98 -14.05 -10.82 10.35
CA LEU A 98 -12.69 -10.42 10.00
C LEU A 98 -11.74 -11.63 9.89
N ILE A 99 -11.87 -12.58 10.83
CA ILE A 99 -11.14 -13.86 10.79
C ILE A 99 -11.85 -14.84 9.84
N ALA A 100 -13.15 -15.04 10.03
CA ALA A 100 -13.89 -16.11 9.35
C ALA A 100 -13.95 -15.96 7.81
N SER A 101 -13.85 -14.73 7.30
CA SER A 101 -13.82 -14.46 5.86
C SER A 101 -12.45 -14.64 5.22
N GLY A 102 -11.38 -14.81 6.01
CA GLY A 102 -10.00 -14.79 5.53
C GLY A 102 -9.44 -13.38 5.25
N LEU A 103 -10.26 -12.32 5.36
CA LEU A 103 -9.84 -10.94 5.11
C LEU A 103 -8.64 -10.53 5.97
N LEU A 104 -8.59 -10.98 7.23
CA LEU A 104 -7.43 -10.70 8.09
C LEU A 104 -6.12 -11.21 7.46
N ASN A 105 -6.10 -12.41 6.90
CA ASN A 105 -4.90 -12.93 6.23
C ASN A 105 -4.56 -12.10 4.99
N GLU A 106 -5.55 -11.71 4.19
CA GLU A 106 -5.32 -10.87 3.01
C GLU A 106 -4.74 -9.49 3.36
N ILE A 107 -5.18 -8.91 4.49
CA ILE A 107 -4.62 -7.67 5.03
C ILE A 107 -3.18 -7.89 5.52
N LEU A 108 -2.92 -8.96 6.29
CA LEU A 108 -1.59 -9.26 6.81
C LEU A 108 -0.58 -9.58 5.70
N ASP A 109 -1.05 -10.19 4.60
CA ASP A 109 -0.29 -10.44 3.36
C ASP A 109 -0.02 -9.16 2.55
N GLY A 110 -0.70 -8.06 2.85
CA GLY A 110 -0.65 -6.84 2.04
C GLY A 110 -1.35 -6.96 0.69
N LYS A 111 -2.26 -7.93 0.52
CA LYS A 111 -3.11 -8.07 -0.67
C LYS A 111 -4.32 -7.13 -0.63
N GLN A 112 -4.80 -6.82 0.57
CA GLN A 112 -5.88 -5.87 0.82
C GLN A 112 -5.42 -4.77 1.77
N GLN A 113 -6.03 -3.59 1.64
CA GLN A 113 -5.80 -2.49 2.59
C GLN A 113 -6.59 -2.77 3.88
N LEU A 114 -6.06 -2.35 5.03
CA LEU A 114 -6.83 -2.38 6.27
C LEU A 114 -7.93 -1.30 6.25
N TYR A 115 -7.55 -0.07 5.87
CA TYR A 115 -8.45 1.07 5.71
C TYR A 115 -8.24 1.70 4.33
N GLU A 116 -9.24 2.42 3.83
CA GLU A 116 -9.18 3.08 2.52
C GLU A 116 -8.00 4.05 2.40
N ASP A 117 -7.64 4.73 3.49
CA ASP A 117 -6.57 5.71 3.54
C ASP A 117 -5.22 5.13 3.98
N LEU A 118 -5.12 3.80 4.16
CA LEU A 118 -3.89 3.10 4.50
C LEU A 118 -3.40 2.29 3.30
N PRO A 119 -2.11 2.35 2.92
CA PRO A 119 -1.61 1.50 1.83
C PRO A 119 -1.70 0.02 2.22
N ALA A 120 -1.93 -0.84 1.21
CA ALA A 120 -1.78 -2.28 1.40
C ALA A 120 -0.28 -2.57 1.58
N ILE A 121 0.08 -3.08 2.76
CA ILE A 121 1.46 -3.39 3.13
C ILE A 121 1.49 -4.70 3.93
N PRO A 122 2.35 -5.67 3.57
CA PRO A 122 2.51 -6.88 4.38
C PRO A 122 2.95 -6.53 5.81
N ILE A 123 2.36 -7.17 6.81
CA ILE A 123 2.60 -6.82 8.22
C ILE A 123 4.06 -6.99 8.63
N LYS A 124 4.75 -7.99 8.06
CA LYS A 124 6.19 -8.24 8.27
C LYS A 124 7.05 -7.15 7.64
N ALA A 125 6.72 -6.69 6.44
CA ALA A 125 7.40 -5.56 5.82
C ALA A 125 7.22 -4.28 6.65
N TYR A 126 6.02 -4.07 7.21
CA TYR A 126 5.78 -2.97 8.14
C TYR A 126 6.61 -3.09 9.43
N GLN A 127 6.72 -4.28 10.02
CA GLN A 127 7.59 -4.56 11.17
C GLN A 127 9.07 -4.24 10.88
N ASP A 128 9.57 -4.72 9.75
CA ASP A 128 10.97 -4.55 9.33
C ASP A 128 11.30 -3.09 9.06
N GLY A 129 10.36 -2.35 8.46
CA GLY A 129 10.49 -0.92 8.20
C GLY A 129 10.29 -0.03 9.44
N LEU A 130 9.69 -0.53 10.52
CA LEU A 130 9.23 0.28 11.65
C LEU A 130 10.36 1.12 12.27
N LYS A 131 10.18 2.45 12.39
CA LYS A 131 11.24 3.31 12.95
C LYS A 131 11.49 3.01 14.44
N LYS A 132 12.72 3.27 14.91
CA LYS A 132 13.15 3.01 16.30
C LYS A 132 12.20 3.61 17.34
N ARG A 133 11.70 4.83 17.10
CA ARG A 133 10.73 5.51 17.98
C ARG A 133 9.42 4.72 18.13
N CYS A 134 8.89 4.20 17.03
CA CYS A 134 7.66 3.41 17.00
C CYS A 134 7.87 2.03 17.65
N ARG A 135 9.02 1.38 17.40
CA ARG A 135 9.39 0.13 18.10
C ARG A 135 9.45 0.29 19.62
N LEU A 136 9.96 1.42 20.11
CA LEU A 136 10.01 1.71 21.55
C LEU A 136 8.60 1.87 22.14
N ARG A 137 7.70 2.55 21.42
CA ARG A 137 6.29 2.68 21.86
C ARG A 137 5.56 1.35 21.88
N CYS A 138 5.78 0.48 20.89
CA CYS A 138 5.24 -0.89 20.90
C CYS A 138 5.65 -1.61 22.20
N LYS A 139 6.92 -1.49 22.60
CA LYS A 139 7.41 -2.07 23.86
C LYS A 139 6.80 -1.43 25.11
N GLN A 140 6.67 -0.11 25.14
CA GLN A 140 6.09 0.62 26.28
C GLN A 140 4.62 0.28 26.50
N ASN A 141 3.85 0.19 25.41
CA ASN A 141 2.41 -0.10 25.45
C ASN A 141 2.10 -1.61 25.41
N ASN A 142 3.11 -2.47 25.31
CA ASN A 142 2.96 -3.92 25.07
C ASN A 142 2.08 -4.23 23.85
N TRP A 143 2.22 -3.44 22.79
CA TRP A 143 1.50 -3.66 21.53
C TRP A 143 2.27 -4.61 20.62
N SER A 144 1.50 -5.46 19.96
CA SER A 144 1.93 -6.10 18.71
C SER A 144 2.10 -5.09 17.59
N ILE A 145 2.78 -5.49 16.52
CA ILE A 145 2.97 -4.64 15.32
C ILE A 145 1.61 -4.30 14.69
N PHE A 146 0.67 -5.24 14.64
CA PHE A 146 -0.66 -4.97 14.15
C PHE A 146 -1.43 -3.98 15.03
N GLU A 147 -1.35 -4.10 16.36
CA GLU A 147 -1.93 -3.10 17.28
C GLU A 147 -1.31 -1.72 17.09
N HIS A 148 0.00 -1.64 16.90
CA HIS A 148 0.63 -0.36 16.56
C HIS A 148 0.09 0.21 15.24
N LEU A 149 0.00 -0.61 14.18
CA LEU A 149 -0.51 -0.18 12.87
C LEU A 149 -1.91 0.41 12.98
N VAL A 150 -2.84 -0.28 13.65
CA VAL A 150 -4.25 0.14 13.73
C VAL A 150 -4.49 1.33 14.67
N ASN A 151 -3.56 1.58 15.59
CA ASN A 151 -3.60 2.72 16.52
C ASN A 151 -2.71 3.87 16.03
N GLU A 152 -1.54 4.04 16.65
CA GLU A 152 -0.66 5.17 16.41
C GLU A 152 -0.06 5.18 15.01
N GLY A 153 0.24 4.01 14.44
CA GLY A 153 0.80 3.89 13.10
C GLY A 153 -0.08 4.55 12.04
N TRP A 154 -1.38 4.26 12.05
CA TRP A 154 -2.34 4.88 11.16
C TRP A 154 -2.53 6.38 11.43
N ASN A 155 -2.61 6.79 12.69
CA ASN A 155 -2.76 8.21 13.03
C ASN A 155 -1.54 9.04 12.63
N GLU A 156 -0.34 8.55 12.91
CA GLU A 156 0.90 9.20 12.50
C GLU A 156 1.07 9.23 10.98
N PHE A 157 0.67 8.16 10.29
CA PHE A 157 0.63 8.12 8.82
C PHE A 157 -0.28 9.22 8.27
N LYS A 158 -1.52 9.35 8.75
CA LYS A 158 -2.43 10.44 8.36
C LYS A 158 -1.84 11.83 8.59
N CYS A 159 -1.06 11.99 9.66
CA CYS A 159 -0.34 13.24 9.98
C CYS A 159 0.98 13.40 9.22
N LYS A 160 1.26 12.59 8.19
CA LYS A 160 2.49 12.62 7.38
C LYS A 160 3.78 12.47 8.19
N LYS A 161 3.70 11.85 9.37
CA LYS A 161 4.87 11.55 10.18
C LYS A 161 5.51 10.28 9.65
N GLU A 162 6.84 10.21 9.80
CA GLU A 162 7.57 9.06 9.31
C GLU A 162 7.49 7.88 10.28
N VAL A 163 6.70 6.87 9.98
CA VAL A 163 6.38 5.72 10.83
C VAL A 163 7.25 4.51 10.50
N ALA A 164 7.40 4.18 9.22
CA ALA A 164 8.15 3.02 8.77
C ALA A 164 8.77 3.25 7.39
N LEU A 165 10.01 2.78 7.20
CA LEU A 165 10.70 2.83 5.92
C LEU A 165 9.83 2.17 4.83
N GLY A 166 9.67 2.84 3.68
CA GLY A 166 8.83 2.35 2.59
C GLY A 166 7.33 2.63 2.79
N PHE A 167 6.82 2.52 4.03
CA PHE A 167 5.46 2.91 4.38
C PHE A 167 5.25 4.43 4.23
N ASP A 168 6.26 5.22 4.59
CA ASP A 168 6.19 6.68 4.51
C ASP A 168 6.15 7.19 3.06
N ARG A 169 6.57 6.38 2.08
CA ARG A 169 6.49 6.73 0.65
C ARG A 169 5.04 6.83 0.15
N TYR A 170 4.08 6.28 0.88
CA TYR A 170 2.66 6.37 0.55
C TYR A 170 2.01 7.66 1.10
N ASN A 171 2.68 8.39 1.98
CA ASN A 171 2.27 9.74 2.34
C ASN A 171 2.52 10.63 1.13
N TYR A 172 1.45 11.19 0.59
CA TYR A 172 1.52 12.20 -0.47
C TYR A 172 2.60 13.23 -0.13
N LEU A 173 3.60 13.38 -1.00
CA LEU A 173 4.39 14.59 -1.04
C LEU A 173 3.40 15.73 -1.28
N GLU A 174 3.28 16.62 -0.29
CA GLU A 174 2.44 17.79 -0.39
C GLU A 174 2.95 18.60 -1.59
N ARG A 175 2.07 18.85 -2.57
CA ARG A 175 2.38 19.69 -3.74
C ARG A 175 2.98 21.00 -3.20
N PRO A 176 4.16 21.44 -3.66
CA PRO A 176 4.57 22.82 -3.42
C PRO A 176 3.39 23.72 -3.80
N ALA A 177 3.02 24.70 -2.97
CA ALA A 177 1.92 25.59 -3.31
C ALA A 177 2.28 26.35 -4.60
N LEU A 178 1.74 25.90 -5.73
CA LEU A 178 2.12 26.45 -7.01
C LEU A 178 1.43 27.79 -7.22
N ASN A 179 2.20 28.73 -7.75
CA ASN A 179 1.74 30.07 -8.05
C ASN A 179 0.87 30.03 -9.32
N LYS A 180 -0.44 29.77 -9.13
CA LYS A 180 -1.46 29.60 -10.20
C LYS A 180 -1.46 30.72 -11.26
N LYS A 181 -0.91 31.89 -10.93
CA LYS A 181 -0.91 33.08 -11.79
C LYS A 181 0.07 33.04 -12.97
N SER A 182 1.06 32.14 -13.02
CA SER A 182 2.07 32.13 -14.11
C SER A 182 1.85 31.09 -15.22
N PHE A 183 0.97 30.10 -14.98
CA PHE A 183 0.85 28.93 -15.87
C PHE A 183 -0.24 29.07 -16.96
N LEU A 184 -1.30 29.84 -16.69
CA LEU A 184 -2.44 29.99 -17.62
C LEU A 184 -2.07 30.70 -18.94
N ASP A 185 -0.88 31.32 -19.02
CA ASP A 185 -0.47 32.18 -20.14
C ASP A 185 0.42 31.51 -21.21
N GLN A 186 0.77 30.23 -21.10
CA GLN A 186 1.89 29.70 -21.91
C GLN A 186 1.54 29.05 -23.25
N GLY A 187 0.26 28.85 -23.57
CA GLY A 187 -0.15 28.37 -24.90
C GLY A 187 0.48 27.05 -25.37
N LEU A 188 1.10 26.26 -24.49
CA LEU A 188 1.82 25.02 -24.82
C LEU A 188 0.90 24.05 -25.55
N LYS A 189 1.33 23.61 -26.73
CA LYS A 189 0.70 22.55 -27.51
C LYS A 189 1.10 21.21 -26.93
N GLN A 190 0.22 20.64 -26.11
CA GLN A 190 0.45 19.35 -25.47
C GLN A 190 -0.33 18.24 -26.20
N LEU A 191 0.38 17.20 -26.62
CA LEU A 191 -0.17 16.02 -27.27
C LEU A 191 -0.23 14.84 -26.30
N LEU A 192 -1.39 14.19 -26.19
CA LEU A 192 -1.51 12.88 -25.58
C LEU A 192 -1.42 11.78 -26.65
N VAL A 193 -0.52 10.83 -26.48
CA VAL A 193 -0.34 9.69 -27.37
C VAL A 193 -0.78 8.45 -26.64
N VAL A 194 -1.85 7.84 -27.12
CA VAL A 194 -2.38 6.59 -26.56
C VAL A 194 -1.89 5.43 -27.41
N VAL A 195 -1.09 4.57 -26.80
CA VAL A 195 -0.45 3.42 -27.45
C VAL A 195 -1.35 2.19 -27.33
N GLY A 196 -1.74 1.62 -28.47
CA GLY A 196 -2.70 0.51 -28.57
C GLY A 196 -4.15 0.96 -28.45
N GLY A 197 -5.07 -0.01 -28.33
CA GLY A 197 -6.51 0.27 -28.19
C GLY A 197 -7.16 0.78 -29.48
N ASN A 198 -8.19 1.62 -29.34
CA ASN A 198 -8.90 2.25 -30.44
C ASN A 198 -9.02 3.77 -30.23
N GLU A 199 -9.42 4.48 -31.29
CA GLU A 199 -9.58 5.93 -31.29
C GLU A 199 -10.56 6.43 -30.21
N ASP A 200 -11.62 5.67 -29.95
CA ASP A 200 -12.62 6.03 -28.93
C ASP A 200 -12.01 6.07 -27.52
N ARG A 201 -11.17 5.09 -27.17
CA ARG A 201 -10.45 5.07 -25.89
C ARG A 201 -9.44 6.22 -25.80
N ALA A 202 -8.75 6.53 -26.89
CA ALA A 202 -7.80 7.65 -26.93
C ALA A 202 -8.50 8.99 -26.67
N ARG A 203 -9.66 9.20 -27.29
CA ARG A 203 -10.52 10.36 -27.07
C ARG A 203 -11.05 10.44 -25.64
N GLU A 204 -11.50 9.31 -25.08
CA GLU A 204 -11.97 9.25 -23.69
C GLU A 204 -10.87 9.70 -22.71
N MET A 205 -9.67 9.15 -22.86
CA MET A 205 -8.51 9.50 -22.03
C MET A 205 -8.09 10.96 -22.20
N SER A 206 -8.12 11.48 -23.43
CA SER A 206 -7.80 12.90 -23.68
C SER A 206 -8.79 13.84 -23.01
N LEU A 207 -10.09 13.53 -23.09
CA LEU A 207 -11.14 14.31 -22.43
C LEU A 207 -11.01 14.24 -20.90
N GLY A 208 -10.83 13.04 -20.34
CA GLY A 208 -10.69 12.84 -18.89
C GLY A 208 -9.46 13.54 -18.30
N GLY A 209 -8.35 13.60 -19.05
CA GLY A 209 -7.13 14.28 -18.64
C GLY A 209 -7.01 15.76 -19.07
N GLY A 210 -7.99 16.28 -19.81
CA GLY A 210 -8.02 17.67 -20.28
C GLY A 210 -7.09 18.00 -21.45
N TRP A 211 -6.63 17.03 -22.24
CA TRP A 211 -5.83 17.25 -23.44
C TRP A 211 -6.69 17.73 -24.62
N ASN A 212 -6.20 18.77 -25.32
CA ASN A 212 -6.86 19.32 -26.51
C ASN A 212 -6.43 18.58 -27.79
N TYR A 213 -5.26 17.93 -27.75
CA TYR A 213 -4.70 17.20 -28.87
C TYR A 213 -4.36 15.78 -28.40
N TYR A 214 -4.79 14.81 -29.18
CA TYR A 214 -4.50 13.41 -28.93
C TYR A 214 -4.20 12.67 -30.23
N LEU A 215 -3.49 11.55 -30.11
CA LEU A 215 -3.18 10.64 -31.19
C LEU A 215 -3.28 9.21 -30.67
N ASN A 216 -4.02 8.35 -31.35
CA ASN A 216 -3.93 6.91 -31.15
C ASN A 216 -2.86 6.34 -32.08
N ILE A 217 -1.95 5.53 -31.53
CA ILE A 217 -0.96 4.80 -32.34
C ILE A 217 -0.96 3.32 -32.01
N GLU A 218 -0.66 2.49 -32.99
CA GLU A 218 -0.35 1.09 -32.75
C GLU A 218 1.05 0.94 -32.11
N ALA A 219 1.22 -0.07 -31.25
CA ALA A 219 2.51 -0.41 -30.64
C ALA A 219 3.44 -1.15 -31.64
N ASN A 220 3.67 -0.55 -32.81
CA ASN A 220 4.50 -1.12 -33.87
C ASN A 220 5.30 -0.03 -34.60
N SER A 221 6.15 -0.43 -35.55
CA SER A 221 7.03 0.47 -36.29
C SER A 221 6.28 1.57 -37.05
N ARG A 222 5.07 1.29 -37.52
CA ARG A 222 4.23 2.26 -38.22
C ARG A 222 3.69 3.32 -37.26
N GLY A 223 3.13 2.91 -36.12
CA GLY A 223 2.65 3.84 -35.10
C GLY A 223 3.76 4.74 -34.55
N LEU A 224 4.98 4.22 -34.37
CA LEU A 224 6.14 5.02 -33.98
C LEU A 224 6.56 6.03 -35.06
N TYR A 225 6.45 5.66 -36.34
CA TYR A 225 6.71 6.57 -37.45
C TYR A 225 5.68 7.71 -37.51
N ASP A 226 4.40 7.38 -37.33
CA ASP A 226 3.31 8.36 -37.30
C ASP A 226 3.48 9.33 -36.12
N LEU A 227 3.84 8.82 -34.94
CA LEU A 227 4.20 9.63 -33.79
C LEU A 227 5.35 10.59 -34.11
N LYS A 228 6.43 10.12 -34.72
CA LYS A 228 7.59 10.95 -35.06
C LYS A 228 7.25 12.07 -36.03
N LEU A 229 6.31 11.85 -36.96
CA LEU A 229 5.86 12.88 -37.89
C LEU A 229 4.99 13.93 -37.18
N GLN A 230 4.05 13.49 -36.36
CA GLN A 230 3.06 14.38 -35.75
C GLN A 230 3.57 15.15 -34.53
N SER A 231 4.43 14.53 -33.72
CA SER A 231 4.98 15.12 -32.48
C SER A 231 5.75 16.43 -32.70
N LYS A 232 6.27 16.67 -33.91
CA LYS A 232 7.04 17.89 -34.24
C LYS A 232 6.27 19.20 -34.06
N ASN A 233 4.94 19.14 -34.03
CA ASN A 233 4.07 20.31 -33.91
C ASN A 233 3.67 20.63 -32.46
N TYR A 234 4.22 19.89 -31.50
CA TYR A 234 3.83 19.93 -30.09
C TYR A 234 5.04 20.21 -29.21
N ASP A 235 4.83 20.99 -28.16
CA ASP A 235 5.86 21.36 -27.20
C ASP A 235 6.09 20.23 -26.18
N LEU A 236 5.03 19.50 -25.85
CA LEU A 236 5.06 18.37 -24.92
C LEU A 236 4.28 17.20 -25.49
N VAL A 237 4.88 16.02 -25.41
CA VAL A 237 4.28 14.76 -25.87
C VAL A 237 4.23 13.80 -24.68
N SER A 238 3.03 13.40 -24.29
CA SER A 238 2.79 12.45 -23.21
C SER A 238 2.38 11.12 -23.81
N LEU A 239 3.03 10.02 -23.42
CA LEU A 239 2.67 8.67 -23.88
C LEU A 239 1.98 7.89 -22.76
N VAL A 240 0.93 7.14 -23.10
CA VAL A 240 0.18 6.29 -22.16
C VAL A 240 -0.29 5.02 -22.86
N SER A 241 -0.38 3.87 -22.17
CA SER A 241 -1.02 2.69 -22.73
C SER A 241 -2.54 2.86 -22.72
N TYR A 242 -3.25 2.31 -23.71
CA TYR A 242 -4.72 2.27 -23.74
C TYR A 242 -5.35 1.57 -22.52
N THR A 243 -4.57 0.74 -21.83
CA THR A 243 -4.97 0.01 -20.63
C THR A 243 -4.86 0.82 -19.34
N ASP A 244 -4.14 1.94 -19.37
CA ASP A 244 -3.86 2.72 -18.18
C ASP A 244 -5.01 3.71 -17.91
N GLU A 245 -4.91 4.39 -16.78
CA GLU A 245 -5.80 5.48 -16.41
C GLU A 245 -5.00 6.73 -16.07
N LEU A 246 -5.46 7.86 -16.60
CA LEU A 246 -4.87 9.15 -16.34
C LEU A 246 -5.62 9.85 -15.20
N ARG A 247 -4.86 10.51 -14.33
CA ARG A 247 -5.45 11.43 -13.36
C ARG A 247 -5.89 12.72 -14.07
N GLU A 248 -7.02 13.30 -13.65
CA GLU A 248 -7.63 14.49 -14.27
C GLU A 248 -6.70 15.71 -14.35
N ASP A 249 -5.73 15.85 -13.43
CA ASP A 249 -4.78 16.97 -13.35
C ASP A 249 -3.42 16.67 -14.04
N SER A 250 -3.27 15.51 -14.69
CA SER A 250 -1.97 15.04 -15.22
C SER A 250 -1.36 16.02 -16.24
N LYS A 251 -2.17 16.53 -17.17
CA LYS A 251 -1.74 17.51 -18.18
C LYS A 251 -1.16 18.77 -17.54
N GLN A 252 -1.88 19.29 -16.53
CA GLN A 252 -1.46 20.49 -15.83
C GLN A 252 -0.11 20.26 -15.13
N ILE A 253 0.05 19.11 -14.46
CA ILE A 253 1.27 18.81 -13.71
C ILE A 253 2.48 18.65 -14.63
N ILE A 254 2.33 17.96 -15.77
CA ILE A 254 3.43 17.77 -16.74
C ILE A 254 3.93 19.13 -17.23
N ALA A 255 3.02 20.02 -17.56
CA ALA A 255 3.37 21.34 -18.07
C ALA A 255 3.95 22.27 -16.99
N GLU A 256 3.51 22.15 -15.73
CA GLU A 256 4.11 22.84 -14.59
C GLU A 256 5.56 22.38 -14.34
N ILE A 257 5.84 21.08 -14.45
CA ILE A 257 7.20 20.54 -14.28
C ILE A 257 8.11 20.98 -15.42
N ASN A 258 7.60 20.98 -16.65
CA ASN A 258 8.33 21.52 -17.79
C ASN A 258 8.67 23.00 -17.58
N TRP A 259 7.77 23.78 -16.98
CA TRP A 259 8.04 25.18 -16.66
C TRP A 259 9.11 25.37 -15.58
N GLU A 260 9.02 24.62 -14.48
CA GLU A 260 10.02 24.69 -13.41
C GLU A 260 11.39 24.18 -13.86
N GLN A 261 11.43 23.24 -14.79
CA GLN A 261 12.64 22.59 -15.27
C GLN A 261 12.66 22.47 -16.80
N PRO A 262 12.80 23.58 -17.53
CA PRO A 262 12.69 23.61 -19.00
C PRO A 262 13.82 22.89 -19.73
N THR A 263 14.85 22.45 -19.01
CA THR A 263 15.96 21.64 -19.54
C THR A 263 15.72 20.13 -19.39
N THR A 264 14.61 19.73 -18.78
CA THR A 264 14.24 18.31 -18.62
C THR A 264 13.77 17.74 -19.95
N CYS A 265 14.45 16.72 -20.46
CA CYS A 265 14.10 16.07 -21.73
C CYS A 265 13.05 14.97 -21.60
N MET A 266 12.82 14.43 -20.40
CA MET A 266 11.86 13.36 -20.17
C MET A 266 11.29 13.43 -18.75
N ILE A 267 9.97 13.30 -18.68
CA ILE A 267 9.19 13.30 -17.45
C ILE A 267 8.54 11.92 -17.34
N THR A 268 8.67 11.26 -16.19
CA THR A 268 8.04 9.95 -15.94
C THR A 268 7.30 9.98 -14.60
N SER A 269 6.13 9.35 -14.56
CA SER A 269 5.46 8.96 -13.33
C SER A 269 5.98 7.59 -12.91
N ASP A 270 6.33 7.43 -11.64
CA ASP A 270 6.40 6.10 -11.06
C ASP A 270 4.97 5.54 -11.07
N GLU A 271 4.64 4.61 -11.97
CA GLU A 271 3.34 3.93 -12.00
C GLU A 271 3.41 2.56 -11.34
N ALA A 272 2.33 2.22 -10.61
CA ALA A 272 2.11 0.89 -10.08
C ALA A 272 1.06 0.25 -11.00
N LEU A 273 1.47 -0.79 -11.70
CA LEU A 273 0.59 -1.61 -12.55
C LEU A 273 -0.61 -2.10 -11.72
N CYS A 274 -1.81 -1.62 -12.01
CA CYS A 274 -3.06 -2.22 -11.55
C CYS A 274 -3.81 -2.81 -12.75
N TRP A 275 -3.87 -4.14 -12.81
CA TRP A 275 -4.65 -4.86 -13.82
C TRP A 275 -6.08 -5.08 -13.32
N ASN A 276 -7.10 -4.45 -13.93
CA ASN A 276 -8.50 -4.86 -13.68
C ASN A 276 -9.41 -4.68 -14.90
N LYS A 277 -10.18 -5.73 -15.23
CA LYS A 277 -11.06 -5.86 -16.41
C LYS A 277 -12.51 -5.39 -16.18
N LYS A 278 -12.88 -4.91 -14.99
CA LYS A 278 -14.28 -4.57 -14.66
C LYS A 278 -14.38 -3.20 -14.02
N LYS A 279 -15.00 -2.28 -14.78
CA LYS A 279 -15.66 -1.03 -14.37
C LYS A 279 -15.34 -0.53 -12.96
N PHE A 280 -14.60 0.58 -12.93
CA PHE A 280 -14.32 1.38 -11.75
C PHE A 280 -15.59 1.71 -10.95
N LYS A 281 -15.56 1.36 -9.66
CA LYS A 281 -16.18 2.17 -8.60
C LYS A 281 -15.04 3.00 -8.00
N LEU A 282 -15.30 4.29 -7.79
CA LEU A 282 -14.38 5.37 -7.44
C LEU A 282 -13.43 5.17 -6.21
N ASN A 283 -13.29 3.98 -5.60
CA ASN A 283 -12.78 3.84 -4.24
C ASN A 283 -11.81 2.65 -4.01
N SER A 284 -11.03 2.20 -4.98
CA SER A 284 -10.03 1.14 -4.72
C SER A 284 -8.74 1.32 -5.51
N ASN A 285 -7.61 1.30 -4.78
CA ASN A 285 -6.22 1.42 -5.20
C ASN A 285 -5.69 2.81 -5.58
N ARG A 286 -5.01 3.44 -4.62
CA ARG A 286 -4.02 4.51 -4.83
C ARG A 286 -2.62 4.03 -4.40
N GLN A 287 -2.17 2.89 -4.91
CA GLN A 287 -0.73 2.62 -4.94
C GLN A 287 -0.17 3.46 -6.10
N ASN A 288 0.83 4.28 -5.79
CA ASN A 288 1.43 5.37 -6.57
C ASN A 288 0.74 6.74 -6.53
N LYS A 289 1.22 7.50 -5.56
CA LYS A 289 1.10 8.95 -5.39
C LYS A 289 2.50 9.58 -5.52
N GLY A 290 3.34 9.01 -6.39
CA GLY A 290 4.66 9.57 -6.67
C GLY A 290 4.49 10.95 -7.30
N TYR A 291 5.25 11.93 -6.80
CA TYR A 291 5.37 13.19 -7.53
C TYR A 291 6.03 12.88 -8.87
N ILE A 292 5.51 13.45 -9.96
CA ILE A 292 6.20 13.38 -11.23
C ILE A 292 7.55 14.07 -11.03
N THR A 293 8.65 13.32 -11.12
CA THR A 293 9.98 13.88 -10.91
C THR A 293 10.71 14.01 -12.25
N PRO A 294 11.41 15.13 -12.47
CA PRO A 294 12.29 15.28 -13.61
C PRO A 294 13.51 14.39 -13.42
N PHE A 295 13.69 13.40 -14.30
CA PHE A 295 14.92 12.61 -14.33
C PHE A 295 15.96 13.29 -15.23
N ARG A 296 17.17 13.51 -14.71
CA ARG A 296 18.37 13.68 -15.53
C ARG A 296 18.86 12.29 -15.97
N LEU A 297 18.62 11.92 -17.23
CA LEU A 297 19.31 10.78 -17.83
C LEU A 297 20.79 11.16 -18.06
N LEU A 298 21.65 10.79 -17.11
CA LEU A 298 23.07 10.60 -17.41
C LEU A 298 23.17 9.35 -18.30
N THR A 299 23.36 9.58 -19.60
CA THR A 299 23.62 8.52 -20.57
C THR A 299 24.79 7.65 -20.12
N ARG A 300 24.59 6.34 -20.01
CA ARG A 300 25.64 5.36 -20.25
C ARG A 300 25.06 4.25 -21.14
N CYS A 301 25.43 4.34 -22.42
CA CYS A 301 25.57 3.25 -23.39
C CYS A 301 24.48 2.14 -23.46
N CYS A 302 23.78 2.13 -24.60
CA CYS A 302 23.38 0.94 -25.38
C CYS A 302 22.12 0.12 -25.02
N VAL A 303 21.12 0.27 -25.91
CA VAL A 303 20.27 -0.74 -26.62
C VAL A 303 19.23 -1.59 -25.86
N GLY A 304 17.99 -1.53 -26.38
CA GLY A 304 17.08 -2.68 -26.53
C GLY A 304 15.60 -2.28 -26.43
N GLY A 305 14.83 -2.08 -27.51
CA GLY A 305 15.10 -2.21 -28.95
C GLY A 305 14.11 -1.41 -29.78
#